data_AF-A0A954ZWF8-F1
#
_entry.id   AF-A0A954ZWF8-F1
#
_cell.length_a   1.000
_cell.length_b   1.000
_cell.length_c   1.000
_cell.angle_alpha   90.00
_cell.angle_beta   90.00
_cell.angle_gamma   90.00
#
_symmetry.space_group_name_H-M   'P 1'
#
loop_
_entity.id
_entity.type
_entity.pdbx_description
1 polymer ?
#
loop_
_entity_poly.entity_id
_entity_poly.type
_entity_poly.pdbx_seq_one_letter_code
_entity_poly.pdbx_strand_id
1 'polypeptide(L)'
;MNNQARLIPSPLTLAAALCVASISGTLVASNQNNQQIEQRYATAKTVAASEPLTKEAVAAAIEQYVRARYAGDVETVKSRAHHDIARRAIADNYWGQPSKEWVRPYTQDQLGFYGDPNGPQRMDNPESGRCDIAVFDIEQQTASARVIMEDVVDYLHMIYVDGRWLIGDSAVIILDEPGGRVPALSQRHEEAVTKVSRDYCVGFYQTDGDKVQSTCHPSLSKRSVEHAKLSNGETFDYLSQITWEEINILGQTFNTHWGFDDTARCEIEIYEIRGDIAAAKMTGSVWFDYFHLMRVNGEWSIVNIMYESLDKSRWTDV
;
A
#
# COMPACT_ATOMS: atom_id res chain seq x y z
N MET A 1 37.31 19.91 41.26
CA MET A 1 36.16 20.46 40.53
C MET A 1 36.47 20.45 39.05
N ASN A 2 35.90 19.51 38.29
CA ASN A 2 35.46 19.72 36.91
C ASN A 2 34.73 18.46 36.45
N ASN A 3 33.42 18.61 36.40
CA ASN A 3 32.43 17.61 36.02
C ASN A 3 32.13 17.85 34.54
N GLN A 4 32.65 17.04 33.62
CA GLN A 4 32.20 17.05 32.23
C GLN A 4 31.26 15.88 32.01
N ALA A 5 29.98 16.20 31.99
CA ALA A 5 28.91 15.32 31.56
C ALA A 5 29.14 14.92 30.09
N ARG A 6 29.24 13.62 29.82
CA ARG A 6 29.15 13.08 28.47
C ARG A 6 27.70 13.21 28.00
N LEU A 7 27.49 14.05 26.99
CA LEU A 7 26.25 14.12 26.22
C LEU A 7 26.09 12.80 25.45
N ILE A 8 24.99 12.10 25.73
CA ILE A 8 24.52 10.96 24.95
C ILE A 8 23.78 11.53 23.74
N PRO A 9 24.15 11.19 22.49
CA PRO A 9 23.39 11.63 21.33
C PRO A 9 22.05 10.88 21.21
N SER A 10 21.02 11.63 20.82
CA SER A 10 19.62 11.23 20.58
C SER A 10 19.48 10.21 19.42
N PRO A 11 18.38 9.43 19.35
CA PRO A 11 18.29 8.28 18.44
C PRO A 11 18.15 8.73 16.99
N LEU A 12 19.04 8.21 16.13
CA LEU A 12 18.91 8.23 14.69
C LEU A 12 17.66 7.43 14.27
N THR A 13 16.85 8.01 13.39
CA THR A 13 15.77 7.36 12.66
C THR A 13 16.34 6.28 11.73
N LEU A 14 15.59 5.18 11.56
CA LEU A 14 15.95 3.97 10.81
C LEU A 14 16.50 4.22 9.39
N ALA A 15 16.19 5.39 8.79
CA ALA A 15 16.71 5.83 7.50
C ALA A 15 18.25 6.00 7.45
N ALA A 16 18.93 6.16 8.58
CA ALA A 16 20.38 6.41 8.60
C ALA A 16 21.24 5.14 8.52
N ALA A 17 20.66 3.94 8.63
CA ALA A 17 21.40 2.69 8.48
C ALA A 17 21.63 2.28 7.00
N LEU A 18 21.10 3.05 6.03
CA LEU A 18 21.06 2.68 4.60
C LEU A 18 22.04 3.43 3.69
N CYS A 19 22.96 4.25 4.21
CA CYS A 19 23.80 5.10 3.36
C CYS A 19 25.29 5.05 3.71
N VAL A 20 26.00 3.99 3.29
CA VAL A 20 27.45 4.08 2.98
C VAL A 20 27.82 3.12 1.85
N ALA A 21 27.70 3.58 0.59
CA ALA A 21 28.62 3.24 -0.51
C ALA A 21 28.39 4.19 -1.69
N SER A 22 29.30 5.16 -1.81
CA SER A 22 29.56 6.10 -2.90
C SER A 22 29.14 5.71 -4.33
N ILE A 23 28.26 6.52 -4.93
CA ILE A 23 28.27 6.83 -6.38
C ILE A 23 28.15 8.35 -6.53
N SER A 24 29.31 9.04 -6.57
CA SER A 24 29.41 10.46 -6.88
C SER A 24 29.19 10.67 -8.38
N GLY A 25 27.94 10.88 -8.80
CA GLY A 25 27.60 11.19 -10.19
C GLY A 25 26.14 11.61 -10.43
N THR A 26 25.23 11.32 -9.50
CA THR A 26 23.78 11.60 -9.61
C THR A 26 23.31 12.90 -8.95
N LEU A 27 24.19 13.63 -8.26
CA LEU A 27 23.81 14.75 -7.37
C LEU A 27 23.27 16.01 -8.08
N VAL A 28 23.48 16.16 -9.39
CA VAL A 28 23.08 17.39 -10.12
C VAL A 28 21.66 17.28 -10.69
N ALA A 29 21.22 16.09 -11.08
CA ALA A 29 19.87 15.86 -11.60
C ALA A 29 18.81 15.82 -10.49
N SER A 30 19.17 15.35 -9.29
CA SER A 30 18.29 15.33 -8.11
C SER A 30 17.90 16.73 -7.62
N ASN A 31 18.78 17.72 -7.77
CA ASN A 31 18.51 19.09 -7.30
C ASN A 31 17.48 19.84 -8.16
N GLN A 32 17.43 19.60 -9.47
CA GLN A 32 16.41 20.23 -10.33
C GLN A 32 15.03 19.59 -10.14
N ASN A 33 14.98 18.29 -9.89
CA ASN A 33 13.74 17.59 -9.58
C ASN A 33 13.19 18.03 -8.22
N ASN A 34 14.06 18.19 -7.21
CA ASN A 34 13.67 18.69 -5.88
C ASN A 34 13.10 20.13 -5.93
N GLN A 35 13.67 21.03 -6.73
CA GLN A 35 13.14 22.40 -6.87
C GLN A 35 11.78 22.45 -7.58
N GLN A 36 11.54 21.58 -8.57
CA GLN A 36 10.22 21.49 -9.21
C GLN A 36 9.17 20.86 -8.29
N ILE A 37 9.58 19.91 -7.45
CA ILE A 37 8.74 19.32 -6.39
C ILE A 37 8.39 20.39 -5.35
N GLU A 38 9.37 21.14 -4.83
CA GLU A 38 9.18 22.25 -3.88
C GLU A 38 8.18 23.32 -4.37
N GLN A 39 8.25 23.70 -5.66
CA GLN A 39 7.32 24.68 -6.25
C GLN A 39 5.88 24.16 -6.40
N ARG A 40 5.70 22.87 -6.68
CA ARG A 40 4.37 22.24 -6.72
C ARG A 40 3.74 22.17 -5.32
N TYR A 41 4.54 21.86 -4.29
CA TYR A 41 4.08 21.80 -2.90
C TYR A 41 3.66 23.16 -2.33
N ALA A 42 4.41 24.23 -2.63
CA ALA A 42 4.12 25.58 -2.12
C ALA A 42 2.78 26.16 -2.59
N THR A 43 2.21 25.65 -3.69
CA THR A 43 1.05 26.26 -4.36
C THR A 43 -0.29 25.60 -3.97
N ALA A 44 -0.29 24.43 -3.33
CA ALA A 44 -1.50 23.59 -3.21
C ALA A 44 -2.08 23.43 -1.78
N LYS A 45 -1.42 23.93 -0.73
CA LYS A 45 -1.85 23.66 0.66
C LYS A 45 -3.05 24.52 1.06
N THR A 46 -4.24 24.07 0.70
CA THR A 46 -5.49 24.58 1.28
C THR A 46 -5.58 24.00 2.70
N VAL A 47 -5.66 24.87 3.72
CA VAL A 47 -5.61 24.49 5.15
C VAL A 47 -6.96 23.90 5.59
N ALA A 48 -7.30 22.72 5.07
CA ALA A 48 -8.37 21.91 5.63
C ALA A 48 -7.89 21.28 6.95
N ALA A 49 -8.81 21.09 7.90
CA ALA A 49 -8.49 20.36 9.14
C ALA A 49 -8.14 18.91 8.81
N SER A 50 -7.14 18.36 9.51
CA SER A 50 -6.71 16.98 9.34
C SER A 50 -7.80 15.97 9.74
N GLU A 51 -7.95 14.91 8.95
CA GLU A 51 -8.87 13.81 9.20
C GLU A 51 -8.40 12.98 10.42
N PRO A 52 -9.30 12.41 11.24
CA PRO A 52 -8.87 11.62 12.39
C PRO A 52 -8.26 10.27 11.98
N LEU A 53 -7.33 9.75 12.79
CA LEU A 53 -6.75 8.41 12.61
C LEU A 53 -7.67 7.32 13.19
N THR A 54 -8.86 7.16 12.61
CA THR A 54 -9.84 6.15 13.05
C THR A 54 -10.43 5.38 11.88
N LYS A 55 -11.00 4.20 12.18
CA LYS A 55 -11.68 3.37 11.16
C LYS A 55 -12.88 4.10 10.54
N GLU A 56 -13.57 4.95 11.30
CA GLU A 56 -14.68 5.76 10.81
C GLU A 56 -14.23 6.80 9.79
N ALA A 57 -13.06 7.43 10.01
CA ALA A 57 -12.50 8.38 9.04
C ALA A 57 -12.07 7.68 7.75
N VAL A 58 -11.46 6.50 7.87
CA VAL A 58 -11.12 5.65 6.72
C VAL A 58 -12.38 5.29 5.93
N ALA A 59 -13.43 4.82 6.61
CA ALA A 59 -14.70 4.49 5.98
C ALA A 59 -15.35 5.70 5.31
N ALA A 60 -15.32 6.88 5.93
CA ALA A 60 -15.83 8.11 5.35
C ALA A 60 -15.06 8.54 4.09
N ALA A 61 -13.73 8.39 4.08
CA ALA A 61 -12.92 8.67 2.89
C ALA A 61 -13.22 7.71 1.73
N ILE A 62 -13.41 6.42 2.03
CA ILE A 62 -13.83 5.41 1.05
C ILE A 62 -15.24 5.72 0.53
N GLU A 63 -16.18 6.07 1.41
CA GLU A 63 -17.54 6.42 1.00
C GLU A 63 -17.54 7.63 0.06
N GLN A 64 -16.77 8.68 0.37
CA GLN A 64 -16.64 9.84 -0.53
C GLN A 64 -16.11 9.44 -1.92
N TYR A 65 -15.13 8.54 -1.98
CA TYR A 65 -14.65 8.00 -3.26
C TYR A 65 -15.76 7.28 -4.04
N VAL A 66 -16.54 6.41 -3.37
CA VAL A 66 -17.63 5.66 -4.01
C VAL A 66 -18.75 6.58 -4.46
N ARG A 67 -19.20 7.51 -3.62
CA ARG A 67 -20.25 8.46 -3.96
C ARG A 67 -19.84 9.37 -5.12
N ALA A 68 -18.57 9.78 -5.18
CA ALA A 68 -18.05 10.54 -6.31
C ALA A 68 -18.08 9.76 -7.63
N ARG A 69 -17.75 8.45 -7.60
CA ARG A 69 -17.90 7.58 -8.78
C ARG A 69 -19.34 7.59 -9.28
N TYR A 70 -20.30 7.34 -8.39
CA TYR A 70 -21.71 7.31 -8.77
C TYR A 70 -22.27 8.69 -9.15
N ALA A 71 -21.73 9.78 -8.61
CA ALA A 71 -22.13 11.14 -8.97
C ALA A 71 -21.59 11.61 -10.33
N GLY A 72 -20.60 10.93 -10.90
CA GLY A 72 -19.89 11.42 -12.08
C GLY A 72 -18.94 12.58 -11.76
N ASP A 73 -18.28 12.52 -10.59
CA ASP A 73 -17.32 13.52 -10.12
C ASP A 73 -15.88 13.00 -10.22
N VAL A 74 -15.26 13.21 -11.39
CA VAL A 74 -13.87 12.81 -11.69
C VAL A 74 -12.88 13.42 -10.70
N GLU A 75 -13.05 14.69 -10.35
CA GLU A 75 -12.09 15.41 -9.50
C GLU A 75 -12.09 14.86 -8.08
N THR A 76 -13.28 14.60 -7.50
CA THR A 76 -13.36 13.99 -6.17
C THR A 76 -12.83 12.55 -6.18
N VAL A 77 -13.13 11.76 -7.22
CA VAL A 77 -12.58 10.40 -7.40
C VAL A 77 -11.05 10.43 -7.39
N LYS A 78 -10.44 11.33 -8.18
CA LYS A 78 -8.97 11.48 -8.21
C LYS A 78 -8.44 12.00 -6.88
N SER A 79 -9.12 12.94 -6.23
CA SER A 79 -8.68 13.52 -4.95
C SER A 79 -8.65 12.54 -3.77
N ARG A 80 -9.32 11.38 -3.89
CA ARG A 80 -9.36 10.31 -2.88
C ARG A 80 -8.43 9.14 -3.21
N ALA A 81 -7.73 9.19 -4.32
CA ALA A 81 -6.67 8.26 -4.67
C ALA A 81 -5.32 8.99 -4.72
N HIS A 82 -4.26 8.38 -4.18
CA HIS A 82 -2.93 8.92 -4.37
C HIS A 82 -2.59 8.98 -5.87
N HIS A 83 -1.85 10.00 -6.31
CA HIS A 83 -1.53 10.18 -7.74
C HIS A 83 -0.74 9.00 -8.32
N ASP A 84 0.09 8.36 -7.48
CA ASP A 84 0.83 7.14 -7.80
C ASP A 84 0.10 5.86 -7.35
N ILE A 85 -1.23 5.84 -7.23
CA ILE A 85 -1.99 4.64 -6.82
C ILE A 85 -1.56 3.39 -7.63
N ALA A 86 -1.33 2.27 -6.95
CA ALA A 86 -1.10 0.97 -7.58
C ALA A 86 -2.36 0.10 -7.45
N ARG A 87 -3.28 0.25 -8.42
CA ARG A 87 -4.45 -0.59 -8.54
C ARG A 87 -4.16 -1.78 -9.46
N ARG A 88 -4.55 -2.99 -9.02
CA ARG A 88 -4.28 -4.27 -9.70
C ARG A 88 -5.58 -5.05 -9.91
N ALA A 89 -5.74 -5.66 -11.09
CA ALA A 89 -6.80 -6.65 -11.36
C ALA A 89 -6.20 -7.88 -12.04
N ILE A 90 -6.80 -9.05 -11.85
CA ILE A 90 -6.51 -10.21 -12.70
C ILE A 90 -7.26 -10.02 -14.02
N ALA A 91 -6.57 -10.19 -15.15
CA ALA A 91 -7.16 -10.15 -16.47
C ALA A 91 -6.72 -11.37 -17.28
N ASP A 92 -7.63 -11.90 -18.07
CA ASP A 92 -7.43 -13.03 -19.00
C ASP A 92 -7.58 -12.59 -20.47
N ASN A 93 -7.54 -11.28 -20.69
CA ASN A 93 -7.58 -10.69 -22.02
C ASN A 93 -6.51 -9.61 -22.18
N TYR A 94 -6.07 -9.43 -23.42
CA TYR A 94 -5.12 -8.40 -23.82
C TYR A 94 -5.63 -7.76 -25.12
N TRP A 95 -5.90 -6.46 -25.11
CA TRP A 95 -6.57 -5.74 -26.21
C TRP A 95 -7.89 -6.38 -26.67
N GLY A 96 -8.68 -6.89 -25.71
CA GLY A 96 -9.97 -7.54 -25.98
C GLY A 96 -9.87 -8.93 -26.62
N GLN A 97 -8.66 -9.46 -26.79
CA GLN A 97 -8.43 -10.85 -27.21
C GLN A 97 -8.13 -11.72 -25.99
N PRO A 98 -8.57 -12.99 -25.95
CA PRO A 98 -8.20 -13.92 -24.90
C PRO A 98 -6.67 -14.04 -24.74
N SER A 99 -6.18 -14.13 -23.51
CA SER A 99 -4.78 -14.30 -23.13
C SER A 99 -4.63 -15.27 -21.96
N LYS A 100 -3.38 -15.54 -21.54
CA LYS A 100 -3.13 -16.09 -20.20
C LYS A 100 -3.51 -15.06 -19.15
N GLU A 101 -3.76 -15.51 -17.92
CA GLU A 101 -3.99 -14.60 -16.80
C GLU A 101 -2.74 -13.76 -16.55
N TRP A 102 -2.94 -12.47 -16.30
CA TRP A 102 -1.90 -11.50 -15.97
C TRP A 102 -2.44 -10.45 -15.01
N VAL A 103 -1.53 -9.78 -14.30
CA VAL A 103 -1.89 -8.67 -13.40
C VAL A 103 -1.94 -7.37 -14.18
N ARG A 104 -3.14 -6.82 -14.35
CA ARG A 104 -3.38 -5.56 -15.03
C ARG A 104 -3.22 -4.37 -14.08
N PRO A 105 -2.32 -3.40 -14.38
CA PRO A 105 -2.19 -2.18 -13.62
C PRO A 105 -3.25 -1.14 -14.03
N TYR A 106 -3.70 -0.34 -13.07
CA TYR A 106 -4.49 0.87 -13.31
C TYR A 106 -3.85 2.09 -12.64
N THR A 107 -3.79 3.21 -13.36
CA THR A 107 -3.30 4.51 -12.88
C THR A 107 -4.44 5.35 -12.29
N GLN A 108 -4.10 6.43 -11.58
CA GLN A 108 -5.09 7.38 -11.06
C GLN A 108 -5.98 7.97 -12.17
N ASP A 109 -5.42 8.27 -13.33
CA ASP A 109 -6.21 8.76 -14.47
C ASP A 109 -7.22 7.71 -14.96
N GLN A 110 -6.84 6.43 -14.94
CA GLN A 110 -7.76 5.36 -15.26
C GLN A 110 -8.87 5.20 -14.21
N LEU A 111 -8.60 5.52 -12.95
CA LEU A 111 -9.64 5.62 -11.93
C LEU A 111 -10.60 6.77 -12.23
N GLY A 112 -10.11 7.88 -12.76
CA GLY A 112 -10.92 9.04 -13.15
C GLY A 112 -12.05 8.69 -14.12
N PHE A 113 -11.85 7.71 -15.02
CA PHE A 113 -12.91 7.24 -15.93
C PHE A 113 -14.12 6.66 -15.19
N TYR A 114 -13.93 6.13 -13.97
CA TYR A 114 -15.06 5.65 -13.17
C TYR A 114 -15.89 6.78 -12.53
N GLY A 115 -15.40 8.01 -12.57
CA GLY A 115 -16.14 9.22 -12.20
C GLY A 115 -16.61 10.01 -13.42
N ASP A 116 -16.58 9.46 -14.64
CA ASP A 116 -17.08 10.17 -15.82
C ASP A 116 -18.60 10.38 -15.70
N PRO A 117 -19.13 11.61 -15.85
CA PRO A 117 -20.57 11.87 -15.80
C PRO A 117 -21.38 11.16 -16.90
N ASN A 118 -20.72 10.71 -17.98
CA ASN A 118 -21.32 9.90 -19.04
C ASN A 118 -20.92 8.42 -18.94
N GLY A 119 -20.20 8.04 -17.88
CA GLY A 119 -19.74 6.68 -17.63
C GLY A 119 -20.88 5.76 -17.17
N PRO A 120 -20.72 4.44 -17.36
CA PRO A 120 -21.75 3.47 -16.98
C PRO A 120 -21.95 3.36 -15.45
N GLN A 121 -21.02 3.87 -14.65
CA GLN A 121 -21.13 3.91 -13.19
C GLN A 121 -22.00 5.05 -12.66
N ARG A 122 -22.30 6.07 -13.48
CA ARG A 122 -23.03 7.26 -13.03
C ARG A 122 -24.49 6.91 -12.72
N MET A 123 -24.99 7.39 -11.58
CA MET A 123 -26.35 7.18 -11.08
C MET A 123 -27.07 8.52 -10.91
N ASP A 124 -28.40 8.52 -11.07
CA ASP A 124 -29.22 9.71 -10.73
C ASP A 124 -29.24 9.98 -9.22
N ASN A 125 -29.20 8.92 -8.41
CA ASN A 125 -29.11 8.99 -6.97
C ASN A 125 -27.85 8.24 -6.47
N PRO A 126 -26.71 8.93 -6.29
CA PRO A 126 -25.46 8.33 -5.83
C PRO A 126 -25.56 7.60 -4.48
N GLU A 127 -26.49 8.02 -3.62
CA GLU A 127 -26.69 7.42 -2.30
C GLU A 127 -27.37 6.04 -2.38
N SER A 128 -28.04 5.73 -3.47
CA SER A 128 -28.69 4.42 -3.65
C SER A 128 -27.74 3.31 -4.13
N GLY A 129 -26.55 3.67 -4.62
CA GLY A 129 -25.57 2.69 -5.09
C GLY A 129 -24.94 1.91 -3.95
N ARG A 130 -24.67 0.61 -4.19
CA ARG A 130 -24.00 -0.28 -3.25
C ARG A 130 -22.68 0.32 -2.76
N CYS A 131 -22.48 0.33 -1.45
CA CYS A 131 -21.27 0.84 -0.79
C CYS A 131 -21.06 0.08 0.52
N ASP A 132 -20.68 -1.19 0.41
CA ASP A 132 -20.49 -2.04 1.60
C ASP A 132 -19.03 -2.01 2.03
N ILE A 133 -18.72 -1.16 3.00
CA ILE A 133 -17.37 -0.92 3.50
C ILE A 133 -17.07 -1.83 4.70
N ALA A 134 -15.88 -2.43 4.72
CA ALA A 134 -15.30 -3.08 5.89
C ALA A 134 -13.87 -2.56 6.08
N VAL A 135 -13.57 -1.97 7.24
CA VAL A 135 -12.20 -1.57 7.61
C VAL A 135 -11.62 -2.63 8.53
N PHE A 136 -10.74 -3.47 7.98
CA PHE A 136 -10.16 -4.61 8.69
C PHE A 136 -9.26 -4.15 9.82
N ASP A 137 -8.34 -3.24 9.52
CA ASP A 137 -7.34 -2.78 10.47
C ASP A 137 -6.90 -1.34 10.18
N ILE A 138 -6.41 -0.69 11.23
CA ILE A 138 -5.70 0.58 11.18
C ILE A 138 -4.48 0.45 12.07
N GLU A 139 -3.31 0.73 11.50
CA GLU A 139 -2.04 0.62 12.19
C GLU A 139 -1.25 1.87 11.83
N GLN A 140 -1.02 2.74 12.81
CA GLN A 140 -0.36 4.03 12.63
C GLN A 140 -1.01 4.89 11.52
N GLN A 141 -0.37 5.02 10.36
CA GLN A 141 -0.80 5.89 9.26
C GLN A 141 -1.35 5.12 8.07
N THR A 142 -1.55 3.81 8.21
CA THR A 142 -2.07 2.94 7.15
C THR A 142 -3.24 2.11 7.64
N ALA A 143 -4.14 1.77 6.72
CA ALA A 143 -5.27 0.90 7.01
C ALA A 143 -5.52 -0.08 5.87
N SER A 144 -6.06 -1.25 6.22
CA SER A 144 -6.53 -2.25 5.25
C SER A 144 -8.05 -2.29 5.28
N ALA A 145 -8.67 -2.22 4.10
CA ALA A 145 -10.12 -2.18 3.98
C ALA A 145 -10.59 -2.91 2.72
N ARG A 146 -11.91 -3.10 2.64
CA ARG A 146 -12.61 -3.53 1.43
C ARG A 146 -13.84 -2.66 1.25
N VAL A 147 -14.19 -2.37 0.00
CA VAL A 147 -15.50 -1.86 -0.38
C VAL A 147 -16.11 -2.69 -1.49
N ILE A 148 -17.39 -3.01 -1.37
CA ILE A 148 -18.18 -3.63 -2.43
C ILE A 148 -19.04 -2.54 -3.07
N MET A 149 -18.88 -2.38 -4.37
CA MET A 149 -19.61 -1.45 -5.22
C MET A 149 -20.50 -2.22 -6.20
N GLU A 150 -21.24 -1.51 -7.04
CA GLU A 150 -22.09 -2.13 -8.06
C GLU A 150 -21.29 -3.00 -9.04
N ASP A 151 -20.10 -2.55 -9.45
CA ASP A 151 -19.32 -3.18 -10.52
C ASP A 151 -18.05 -3.89 -10.04
N VAL A 152 -17.68 -3.73 -8.76
CA VAL A 152 -16.41 -4.26 -8.24
C VAL A 152 -16.47 -4.65 -6.75
N VAL A 153 -15.60 -5.58 -6.36
CA VAL A 153 -15.10 -5.72 -4.99
C VAL A 153 -13.67 -5.18 -4.96
N ASP A 154 -13.43 -4.16 -4.15
CA ASP A 154 -12.15 -3.46 -4.11
C ASP A 154 -11.50 -3.61 -2.73
N TYR A 155 -10.32 -4.23 -2.68
CA TYR A 155 -9.48 -4.29 -1.49
C TYR A 155 -8.51 -3.12 -1.51
N LEU A 156 -8.45 -2.35 -0.44
CA LEU A 156 -7.76 -1.07 -0.37
C LEU A 156 -6.68 -1.10 0.71
N HIS A 157 -5.48 -0.63 0.37
CA HIS A 157 -4.59 -0.06 1.39
C HIS A 157 -4.78 1.45 1.38
N MET A 158 -5.21 1.97 2.52
CA MET A 158 -5.43 3.39 2.76
C MET A 158 -4.18 3.96 3.41
N ILE A 159 -3.78 5.15 2.99
CA ILE A 159 -2.62 5.88 3.50
C ILE A 159 -3.06 7.23 4.03
N TYR A 160 -2.45 7.67 5.12
CA TYR A 160 -2.67 8.99 5.69
C TYR A 160 -1.55 9.93 5.26
N VAL A 161 -1.87 10.88 4.38
CA VAL A 161 -0.90 11.79 3.74
C VAL A 161 -1.44 13.21 3.81
N ASP A 162 -0.62 14.15 4.27
CA ASP A 162 -0.96 15.58 4.39
C ASP A 162 -2.28 15.82 5.15
N GLY A 163 -2.54 14.99 6.16
CA GLY A 163 -3.72 15.09 7.00
C GLY A 163 -4.99 14.47 6.41
N ARG A 164 -4.90 13.62 5.38
CA ARG A 164 -6.06 13.02 4.72
C ARG A 164 -5.86 11.52 4.44
N TRP A 165 -6.94 10.76 4.54
CA TRP A 165 -6.98 9.37 4.07
C TRP A 165 -7.18 9.32 2.55
N LEU A 166 -6.25 8.65 1.88
CA LEU A 166 -6.24 8.40 0.45
C LEU A 166 -6.10 6.91 0.17
N ILE A 167 -6.60 6.46 -0.98
CA ILE A 167 -6.33 5.12 -1.50
C ILE A 167 -4.89 5.11 -2.01
N GLY A 168 -4.03 4.36 -1.32
CA GLY A 168 -2.66 4.10 -1.74
C GLY A 168 -2.63 2.96 -2.75
N ASP A 169 -3.06 1.76 -2.36
CA ASP A 169 -3.11 0.56 -3.20
C ASP A 169 -4.54 0.07 -3.38
N SER A 170 -4.76 -0.67 -4.47
CA SER A 170 -6.00 -1.42 -4.66
C SER A 170 -5.76 -2.77 -5.34
N ALA A 171 -6.49 -3.80 -4.91
CA ALA A 171 -6.63 -5.07 -5.60
C ALA A 171 -8.11 -5.33 -5.85
N VAL A 172 -8.52 -5.41 -7.12
CA VAL A 172 -9.92 -5.37 -7.52
C VAL A 172 -10.37 -6.67 -8.18
N ILE A 173 -11.55 -7.16 -7.76
CA ILE A 173 -12.37 -8.12 -8.49
C ILE A 173 -13.41 -7.32 -9.27
N ILE A 174 -13.39 -7.44 -10.60
CA ILE A 174 -14.43 -6.86 -11.46
C ILE A 174 -15.61 -7.84 -11.49
N LEU A 175 -16.82 -7.33 -11.27
CA LEU A 175 -18.04 -8.13 -11.35
C LEU A 175 -18.50 -8.23 -12.81
N ASP A 176 -19.09 -9.37 -13.17
CA ASP A 176 -19.54 -9.65 -14.55
C ASP A 176 -20.60 -8.66 -15.05
N GLU A 177 -21.42 -8.14 -14.13
CA GLU A 177 -22.45 -7.14 -14.39
C GLU A 177 -22.66 -6.23 -13.16
N PRO A 178 -23.14 -4.99 -13.35
CA PRO A 178 -23.52 -4.11 -12.25
C PRO A 178 -24.58 -4.75 -11.34
N GLY A 179 -24.37 -4.69 -10.04
CA GLY A 179 -25.20 -5.35 -9.03
C GLY A 179 -24.97 -6.87 -8.95
N GLY A 180 -24.04 -7.40 -9.74
CA GLY A 180 -23.75 -8.81 -9.89
C GLY A 180 -23.32 -9.51 -8.62
N ARG A 181 -23.19 -10.84 -8.74
CA ARG A 181 -22.88 -11.72 -7.60
C ARG A 181 -21.45 -11.49 -7.12
N VAL A 182 -21.33 -11.10 -5.86
CA VAL A 182 -20.05 -11.03 -5.16
C VAL A 182 -19.50 -12.45 -4.92
N PRO A 183 -18.23 -12.74 -5.26
CA PRO A 183 -17.60 -14.01 -4.89
C PRO A 183 -17.65 -14.22 -3.37
N ALA A 184 -18.10 -15.40 -2.94
CA ALA A 184 -18.25 -15.70 -1.52
C ALA A 184 -16.89 -15.71 -0.79
N LEU A 185 -16.94 -15.44 0.52
CA LEU A 185 -15.79 -15.70 1.39
C LEU A 185 -15.43 -17.18 1.33
N SER A 186 -14.13 -17.46 1.37
CA SER A 186 -13.59 -18.81 1.23
C SER A 186 -12.41 -19.03 2.15
N GLN A 187 -12.21 -20.28 2.57
CA GLN A 187 -11.00 -20.75 3.26
C GLN A 187 -10.17 -21.69 2.38
N ARG A 188 -10.60 -21.98 1.15
CA ARG A 188 -10.01 -23.00 0.26
C ARG A 188 -8.51 -22.80 -0.01
N HIS A 189 -8.01 -21.58 0.12
CA HIS A 189 -6.62 -21.22 -0.17
C HIS A 189 -5.86 -20.65 1.04
N GLU A 190 -6.42 -20.77 2.25
CA GLU A 190 -5.85 -20.21 3.47
C GLU A 190 -4.41 -20.71 3.72
N GLU A 191 -4.17 -22.00 3.54
CA GLU A 191 -2.83 -22.60 3.68
C GLU A 191 -1.82 -22.03 2.67
N ALA A 192 -2.24 -21.84 1.42
CA ALA A 192 -1.38 -21.31 0.36
C ALA A 192 -1.03 -19.83 0.61
N VAL A 193 -2.02 -19.01 0.96
CA VAL A 193 -1.84 -17.60 1.32
C VAL A 193 -0.93 -17.49 2.55
N THR A 194 -1.21 -18.26 3.59
CA THR A 194 -0.39 -18.30 4.82
C THR A 194 1.06 -18.67 4.51
N LYS A 195 1.26 -19.68 3.65
CA LYS A 195 2.59 -20.13 3.26
C LYS A 195 3.36 -19.03 2.54
N VAL A 196 2.77 -18.38 1.53
CA VAL A 196 3.42 -17.29 0.79
C VAL A 196 3.80 -16.14 1.72
N SER A 197 2.87 -15.71 2.57
CA SER A 197 3.11 -14.63 3.53
C SER A 197 4.18 -14.97 4.59
N ARG A 198 4.22 -16.23 5.06
CA ARG A 198 5.23 -16.70 6.00
C ARG A 198 6.60 -16.83 5.33
N ASP A 199 6.67 -17.39 4.13
CA ASP A 199 7.93 -17.53 3.39
C ASP A 199 8.57 -16.16 3.10
N TYR A 200 7.74 -15.15 2.81
CA TYR A 200 8.17 -13.76 2.67
C TYR A 200 8.85 -13.26 3.95
N CYS A 201 8.20 -13.39 5.12
CA CYS A 201 8.75 -12.91 6.39
C CYS A 201 10.02 -13.67 6.81
N VAL A 202 9.96 -15.00 6.75
CA VAL A 202 11.09 -15.87 7.10
C VAL A 202 12.28 -15.65 6.14
N GLY A 203 12.03 -15.33 4.87
CA GLY A 203 13.08 -14.97 3.92
C GLY A 203 13.92 -13.78 4.40
N PHE A 204 13.31 -12.74 4.97
CA PHE A 204 14.05 -11.62 5.56
C PHE A 204 14.91 -12.06 6.74
N TYR A 205 14.39 -12.87 7.65
CA TYR A 205 15.17 -13.39 8.79
C TYR A 205 16.34 -14.27 8.34
N GLN A 206 16.15 -15.05 7.27
CA GLN A 206 17.18 -15.91 6.71
C GLN A 206 18.20 -15.16 5.83
N THR A 207 18.05 -13.85 5.63
CA THR A 207 18.81 -13.07 4.65
C THR A 207 18.75 -13.66 3.23
N ASP A 208 17.62 -14.28 2.88
CA ASP A 208 17.41 -15.00 1.61
C ASP A 208 16.56 -14.15 0.67
N GLY A 209 17.24 -13.29 -0.10
CA GLY A 209 16.59 -12.39 -1.06
C GLY A 209 15.83 -13.10 -2.17
N ASP A 210 16.31 -14.25 -2.63
CA ASP A 210 15.67 -15.03 -3.69
C ASP A 210 14.35 -15.62 -3.18
N LYS A 211 14.34 -16.12 -1.93
CA LYS A 211 13.11 -16.57 -1.28
C LYS A 211 12.10 -15.43 -1.14
N VAL A 212 12.51 -14.27 -0.62
CA VAL A 212 11.62 -13.10 -0.50
C VAL A 212 11.04 -12.73 -1.87
N GLN A 213 11.89 -12.52 -2.87
CA GLN A 213 11.47 -12.11 -4.21
C GLN A 213 10.53 -13.13 -4.87
N SER A 214 10.74 -14.43 -4.65
CA SER A 214 9.89 -15.51 -5.20
C SER A 214 8.45 -15.50 -4.68
N THR A 215 8.20 -14.87 -3.53
CA THR A 215 6.84 -14.71 -2.98
C THR A 215 6.05 -13.57 -3.62
N CYS A 216 6.73 -12.71 -4.39
CA CYS A 216 6.17 -11.51 -4.99
C CYS A 216 5.98 -11.66 -6.50
N HIS A 217 4.85 -11.16 -7.01
CA HIS A 217 4.64 -11.06 -8.45
C HIS A 217 5.60 -10.01 -9.05
N PRO A 218 6.09 -10.16 -10.30
CA PRO A 218 6.94 -9.16 -10.96
C PRO A 218 6.33 -7.75 -11.07
N SER A 219 5.02 -7.61 -10.86
CA SER A 219 4.31 -6.32 -10.83
C SER A 219 4.15 -5.75 -9.42
N LEU A 220 4.95 -6.23 -8.46
CA LEU A 220 4.91 -5.82 -7.05
C LEU A 220 4.89 -4.29 -6.90
N SER A 221 4.06 -3.81 -5.99
CA SER A 221 4.18 -2.47 -5.41
C SER A 221 4.33 -2.58 -3.90
N LYS A 222 5.55 -2.42 -3.37
CA LYS A 222 5.80 -2.33 -1.92
C LYS A 222 6.08 -0.88 -1.53
N ARG A 223 5.30 -0.29 -0.61
CA ARG A 223 5.33 1.15 -0.35
C ARG A 223 5.09 1.50 1.12
N SER A 224 5.60 2.64 1.54
CA SER A 224 5.38 3.25 2.86
C SER A 224 5.19 4.76 2.71
N VAL A 225 4.39 5.36 3.60
CA VAL A 225 4.38 6.82 3.76
C VAL A 225 5.64 7.20 4.53
N GLU A 226 6.44 8.08 3.94
CA GLU A 226 7.67 8.60 4.54
C GLU A 226 7.57 10.11 4.71
N HIS A 227 8.29 10.62 5.70
CA HIS A 227 8.31 12.05 6.01
C HIS A 227 9.67 12.64 5.65
N ALA A 228 9.66 13.65 4.78
CA ALA A 228 10.85 14.42 4.45
C ALA A 228 10.80 15.80 5.13
N LYS A 229 11.97 16.28 5.55
CA LYS A 229 12.15 17.64 6.08
C LYS A 229 12.95 18.48 5.10
N LEU A 230 12.34 19.55 4.62
CA LEU A 230 12.98 20.53 3.74
C LEU A 230 13.96 21.41 4.51
N SER A 231 14.86 22.05 3.78
CA SER A 231 15.89 22.94 4.34
C SER A 231 15.30 24.15 5.08
N ASN A 232 14.09 24.59 4.68
CA ASN A 232 13.33 25.66 5.32
C ASN A 232 12.61 25.21 6.62
N GLY A 233 12.72 23.93 6.99
CA GLY A 233 12.10 23.35 8.17
C GLY A 233 10.70 22.78 7.97
N GLU A 234 10.10 22.96 6.79
CA GLU A 234 8.81 22.35 6.44
C GLU A 234 8.94 20.84 6.28
N THR A 235 7.86 20.12 6.60
CA THR A 235 7.75 18.68 6.39
C THR A 235 6.73 18.38 5.32
N PHE A 236 6.99 17.38 4.50
CA PHE A 236 6.02 16.84 3.55
C PHE A 236 6.06 15.31 3.58
N ASP A 237 4.90 14.74 3.31
CA ASP A 237 4.71 13.30 3.20
C ASP A 237 4.94 12.89 1.74
N TYR A 238 5.60 11.75 1.54
CA TYR A 238 5.72 11.16 0.22
C TYR A 238 5.60 9.65 0.30
N LEU A 239 5.20 9.03 -0.79
CA LEU A 239 5.06 7.59 -0.87
C LEU A 239 6.36 7.00 -1.42
N SER A 240 7.11 6.29 -0.57
CA SER A 240 8.30 5.57 -1.00
C SER A 240 7.90 4.26 -1.70
N GLN A 241 8.76 3.72 -2.57
CA GLN A 241 8.50 2.48 -3.26
C GLN A 241 9.73 1.58 -3.31
N ILE A 242 9.50 0.30 -3.13
CA ILE A 242 10.41 -0.82 -3.37
C ILE A 242 9.83 -1.65 -4.52
N THR A 243 10.64 -1.81 -5.57
CA THR A 243 10.33 -2.62 -6.75
C THR A 243 10.53 -4.11 -6.50
N TRP A 244 10.11 -4.94 -7.47
CA TRP A 244 10.35 -6.38 -7.43
C TRP A 244 11.83 -6.73 -7.47
N GLU A 245 12.67 -5.96 -8.16
CA GLU A 245 14.13 -6.13 -8.18
C GLU A 245 14.77 -5.71 -6.84
N GLU A 246 14.34 -4.59 -6.27
CA GLU A 246 14.90 -4.05 -5.03
C GLU A 246 14.53 -4.88 -3.80
N ILE A 247 13.39 -5.60 -3.81
CA ILE A 247 13.01 -6.43 -2.67
C ILE A 247 13.96 -7.61 -2.45
N ASN A 248 14.61 -8.11 -3.50
CA ASN A 248 15.65 -9.12 -3.37
C ASN A 248 16.82 -8.58 -2.54
N ILE A 249 17.28 -7.36 -2.86
CA ILE A 249 18.36 -6.68 -2.14
C ILE A 249 17.96 -6.42 -0.69
N LEU A 250 16.72 -5.98 -0.45
CA LEU A 250 16.21 -5.81 0.91
C LEU A 250 16.20 -7.14 1.67
N GLY A 251 15.79 -8.23 1.04
CA GLY A 251 15.82 -9.57 1.62
C GLY A 251 17.21 -10.02 2.04
N GLN A 252 18.25 -9.63 1.30
CA GLN A 252 19.65 -9.93 1.64
C GLN A 252 20.21 -9.08 2.78
N THR A 253 19.67 -7.88 2.99
CA THR A 253 20.32 -6.85 3.83
C THR A 253 19.56 -6.56 5.13
N PHE A 254 18.24 -6.71 5.15
CA PHE A 254 17.39 -6.30 6.28
C PHE A 254 17.88 -6.86 7.62
N ASN A 255 18.08 -8.19 7.71
CA ASN A 255 18.44 -8.82 8.97
C ASN A 255 19.93 -8.71 9.34
N THR A 256 20.77 -8.14 8.46
CA THR A 256 22.16 -7.82 8.81
C THR A 256 22.25 -6.69 9.84
N HIS A 257 21.22 -5.85 9.92
CA HIS A 257 21.11 -4.78 10.90
C HIS A 257 20.60 -5.28 12.26
N TRP A 258 19.61 -6.19 12.24
CA TRP A 258 18.86 -6.58 13.44
C TRP A 258 19.37 -7.85 14.11
N GLY A 259 19.85 -8.84 13.33
CA GLY A 259 20.37 -10.09 13.88
C GLY A 259 19.29 -11.04 14.44
N PHE A 260 18.06 -10.98 13.92
CA PHE A 260 16.98 -11.91 14.25
C PHE A 260 17.35 -13.35 13.90
N ASP A 261 16.86 -14.31 14.68
CA ASP A 261 17.00 -15.75 14.42
C ASP A 261 15.69 -16.39 13.93
N ASP A 262 15.63 -17.72 13.87
CA ASP A 262 14.47 -18.47 13.41
C ASP A 262 13.28 -18.48 14.41
N THR A 263 13.46 -17.90 15.59
CA THR A 263 12.41 -17.74 16.61
C THR A 263 11.71 -16.37 16.56
N ALA A 264 12.23 -15.45 15.73
CA ALA A 264 11.68 -14.12 15.56
C ALA A 264 10.20 -14.12 15.14
N ARG A 265 9.44 -13.13 15.62
CA ARG A 265 7.99 -13.04 15.40
C ARG A 265 7.63 -13.10 13.91
N CYS A 266 6.71 -13.99 13.55
CA CYS A 266 6.11 -14.04 12.22
C CYS A 266 4.64 -14.47 12.35
N GLU A 267 3.77 -13.48 12.56
CA GLU A 267 2.33 -13.66 12.73
C GLU A 267 1.62 -13.28 11.42
N ILE A 268 0.76 -14.18 10.92
CA ILE A 268 -0.03 -13.96 9.70
C ILE A 268 -1.50 -13.92 10.10
N GLU A 269 -2.19 -12.84 9.73
CA GLU A 269 -3.62 -12.68 9.87
C GLU A 269 -4.25 -12.53 8.48
N ILE A 270 -5.12 -13.44 8.08
CA ILE A 270 -5.86 -13.35 6.82
C ILE A 270 -7.19 -12.68 7.11
N TYR A 271 -7.44 -11.53 6.49
CA TYR A 271 -8.71 -10.82 6.64
C TYR A 271 -9.79 -11.48 5.80
N GLU A 272 -9.53 -11.66 4.50
CA GLU A 272 -10.49 -12.28 3.58
C GLU A 272 -9.79 -12.96 2.40
N ILE A 273 -10.46 -14.00 1.88
CA ILE A 273 -10.18 -14.59 0.57
C ILE A 273 -11.49 -14.64 -0.20
N ARG A 274 -11.50 -14.07 -1.41
CA ARG A 274 -12.63 -14.10 -2.35
C ARG A 274 -12.12 -14.39 -3.76
N GLY A 275 -12.57 -15.51 -4.32
CA GLY A 275 -12.07 -15.99 -5.61
C GLY A 275 -10.54 -16.12 -5.57
N ASP A 276 -9.88 -15.38 -6.45
CA ASP A 276 -8.42 -15.39 -6.64
C ASP A 276 -7.72 -14.16 -6.02
N ILE A 277 -8.35 -13.46 -5.06
CA ILE A 277 -7.74 -12.36 -4.29
C ILE A 277 -7.82 -12.65 -2.79
N ALA A 278 -6.76 -12.28 -2.07
CA ALA A 278 -6.72 -12.29 -0.61
C ALA A 278 -6.15 -10.98 -0.04
N ALA A 279 -6.67 -10.57 1.12
CA ALA A 279 -6.13 -9.49 1.94
C ALA A 279 -5.64 -10.06 3.27
N ALA A 280 -4.43 -9.68 3.68
CA ALA A 280 -3.80 -10.20 4.90
C ALA A 280 -2.89 -9.16 5.56
N LYS A 281 -2.52 -9.39 6.82
CA LYS A 281 -1.47 -8.69 7.55
C LYS A 281 -0.39 -9.68 7.95
N MET A 282 0.87 -9.29 7.81
CA MET A 282 1.99 -9.95 8.45
C MET A 282 2.58 -9.01 9.49
N THR A 283 2.80 -9.53 10.70
CA THR A 283 3.48 -8.79 11.77
C THR A 283 4.80 -9.50 12.08
N GLY A 284 5.91 -8.82 11.77
CA GLY A 284 7.28 -9.22 12.08
C GLY A 284 7.75 -8.59 13.39
N SER A 285 9.00 -8.81 13.80
CA SER A 285 9.52 -8.35 15.10
C SER A 285 9.52 -6.82 15.29
N VAL A 286 9.72 -6.05 14.22
CA VAL A 286 9.81 -4.57 14.26
C VAL A 286 8.96 -3.85 13.23
N TRP A 287 8.23 -4.59 12.39
CA TRP A 287 7.44 -4.05 11.28
C TRP A 287 6.18 -4.85 11.06
N PHE A 288 5.26 -4.28 10.29
CA PHE A 288 4.14 -5.02 9.72
C PHE A 288 4.02 -4.72 8.23
N ASP A 289 3.38 -5.62 7.52
CA ASP A 289 3.04 -5.49 6.11
C ASP A 289 1.54 -5.82 5.94
N TYR A 290 0.78 -4.94 5.31
CA TYR A 290 -0.50 -5.30 4.70
C TYR A 290 -0.28 -5.83 3.30
N PHE A 291 -0.91 -6.94 2.98
CA PHE A 291 -0.79 -7.63 1.70
C PHE A 291 -2.10 -7.62 0.92
N HIS A 292 -1.97 -7.37 -0.38
CA HIS A 292 -2.88 -7.95 -1.36
C HIS A 292 -2.15 -9.08 -2.09
N LEU A 293 -2.75 -10.27 -2.09
CA LEU A 293 -2.29 -11.41 -2.84
C LEU A 293 -3.26 -11.73 -3.98
N MET A 294 -2.72 -12.23 -5.08
CA MET A 294 -3.50 -12.69 -6.24
C MET A 294 -3.08 -14.09 -6.64
N ARG A 295 -4.06 -14.91 -7.07
CA ARG A 295 -3.81 -16.22 -7.68
C ARG A 295 -3.83 -16.08 -9.20
N VAL A 296 -2.66 -16.06 -9.82
CA VAL A 296 -2.51 -15.87 -11.28
C VAL A 296 -1.95 -17.14 -11.88
N ASN A 297 -2.61 -17.68 -12.90
CA ASN A 297 -2.30 -18.98 -13.51
C ASN A 297 -2.22 -20.11 -12.47
N GLY A 298 -3.02 -20.02 -11.41
CA GLY A 298 -3.08 -21.02 -10.34
C GLY A 298 -2.08 -20.82 -9.19
N GLU A 299 -1.19 -19.84 -9.27
CA GLU A 299 -0.15 -19.57 -8.27
C GLU A 299 -0.44 -18.31 -7.47
N TRP A 300 -0.38 -18.40 -6.14
CA TRP A 300 -0.52 -17.26 -5.25
C TRP A 300 0.79 -16.48 -5.13
N SER A 301 0.71 -15.16 -5.28
CA SER A 301 1.84 -14.25 -5.07
C SER A 301 1.36 -12.92 -4.51
N ILE A 302 2.25 -12.22 -3.81
CA ILE A 302 2.00 -10.89 -3.27
C ILE A 302 2.12 -9.87 -4.41
N VAL A 303 1.10 -9.03 -4.61
CA VAL A 303 1.08 -8.01 -5.67
C VAL A 303 1.22 -6.59 -5.13
N ASN A 304 0.67 -6.30 -3.94
CA ASN A 304 0.83 -5.01 -3.27
C ASN A 304 1.19 -5.24 -1.80
N ILE A 305 2.06 -4.38 -1.28
CA ILE A 305 2.49 -4.35 0.12
C ILE A 305 2.46 -2.90 0.61
N MET A 306 1.68 -2.62 1.65
CA MET A 306 1.77 -1.36 2.38
C MET A 306 2.41 -1.64 3.74
N TYR A 307 3.47 -0.93 4.11
CA TYR A 307 4.28 -1.29 5.28
C TYR A 307 4.68 -0.09 6.13
N GLU A 308 4.87 -0.33 7.42
CA GLU A 308 5.50 0.60 8.35
C GLU A 308 6.29 -0.19 9.42
N SER A 309 7.23 0.49 10.08
CA SER A 309 7.78 -0.04 11.34
C SER A 309 6.70 0.02 12.41
N LEU A 310 6.64 -0.96 13.29
CA LEU A 310 5.76 -0.92 14.45
C LEU A 310 6.17 0.18 15.41
N ASP A 311 5.23 0.63 16.24
CA ASP A 311 5.58 1.42 17.42
C ASP A 311 6.66 0.69 18.24
N LYS A 312 7.67 1.43 18.70
CA LYS A 312 8.83 0.86 19.40
C LYS A 312 8.45 0.07 20.65
N SER A 313 7.33 0.39 21.30
CA SER A 313 6.85 -0.38 22.45
C SER A 313 6.38 -1.80 22.10
N ARG A 314 6.17 -2.09 20.82
CA ARG A 314 5.74 -3.40 20.29
C ARG A 314 6.86 -4.17 19.59
N TRP A 315 8.07 -3.63 19.59
CA TRP A 315 9.23 -4.33 19.07
C TRP A 315 9.54 -5.54 19.95
N THR A 316 9.84 -6.66 19.31
CA THR A 316 10.30 -7.88 19.97
C THR A 316 11.64 -8.29 19.37
N ASP A 317 12.40 -9.12 20.08
CA ASP A 317 13.60 -9.77 19.53
C ASP A 317 14.71 -8.81 19.06
N VAL A 318 14.73 -7.57 19.61
CA VAL A 318 15.67 -6.47 19.30
C VAL A 318 16.64 -6.16 20.43
#